data_AF-A0A0E3YAN1-F1
#
_entry.id   AF-A0A0E3YAN1-F1
#
_cell.length_a   1.000
_cell.length_b   1.000
_cell.length_c   1.000
_cell.angle_alpha   90.00
_cell.angle_beta   90.00
_cell.angle_gamma   90.00
#
_symmetry.space_group_name_H-M   'P 1'
#
loop_
_entity.id
_entity.type
_entity.pdbx_description
1 polymer ?
#
loop_
_entity_poly.entity_id
_entity_poly.type
_entity_poly.pdbx_seq_one_letter_code
_entity_poly.pdbx_strand_id
1 'polypeptide(L)'
;MKHAISMRLLSALPQTFGTFLHARSAADVDPLWLLEYAHGHLTFMVSFAGRGFPEVRFGGRTAQCESWLYGPSLFESRRMLLMYGSAVRGTRADIVACIDMILSEVVMR
;
A
#
# COMPACT_ATOMS: atom_id res chain seq x y z
N MET A 1 -2.88 13.30 -1.16
CA MET A 1 -1.98 12.21 -0.79
C MET A 1 -2.28 10.90 -1.52
N LYS A 2 -3.48 10.31 -1.32
CA LYS A 2 -3.96 9.13 -2.06
C LYS A 2 -3.64 9.20 -3.55
N HIS A 3 -4.12 10.24 -4.23
CA HIS A 3 -3.91 10.45 -5.67
C HIS A 3 -2.42 10.45 -6.11
N ALA A 4 -1.53 11.00 -5.29
CA ALA A 4 -0.09 11.01 -5.59
C ALA A 4 0.53 9.60 -5.49
N ILE A 5 0.09 8.79 -4.53
CA ILE A 5 0.50 7.39 -4.39
C ILE A 5 -0.05 6.57 -5.57
N SER A 6 -1.35 6.70 -5.88
CA SER A 6 -2.00 5.96 -6.97
C SER A 6 -1.30 6.24 -8.31
N MET A 7 -0.99 7.51 -8.62
CA MET A 7 -0.31 7.88 -9.86
C MET A 7 1.10 7.27 -9.97
N ARG A 8 1.86 7.25 -8.87
CA ARG A 8 3.20 6.62 -8.85
C ARG A 8 3.11 5.10 -9.00
N LEU A 9 2.13 4.45 -8.39
CA LEU A 9 1.93 3.01 -8.56
C LEU A 9 1.50 2.69 -9.99
N LEU A 10 0.61 3.49 -10.59
CA LEU A 10 0.16 3.30 -11.96
C LEU A 10 1.33 3.37 -12.97
N SER A 11 2.30 4.26 -12.73
CA SER A 11 3.49 4.39 -13.58
C SER A 11 4.58 3.36 -13.29
N ALA A 12 4.70 2.88 -12.04
CA ALA A 12 5.77 1.97 -11.65
C ALA A 12 5.43 0.48 -11.86
N LEU A 13 4.15 0.11 -11.81
CA LEU A 13 3.74 -1.29 -11.86
C LEU A 13 3.46 -1.77 -13.31
N PRO A 14 3.84 -3.00 -13.66
CA PRO A 14 3.42 -3.61 -14.92
C PRO A 14 1.91 -3.85 -14.90
N GLN A 15 1.27 -3.86 -16.07
CA GLN A 15 -0.20 -4.01 -16.16
C GLN A 15 -0.69 -5.34 -15.56
N THR A 16 0.06 -6.42 -15.78
CA THR A 16 -0.15 -7.75 -15.19
C THR A 16 1.17 -8.29 -14.65
N PHE A 17 1.09 -9.11 -13.62
CA PHE A 17 2.22 -9.83 -13.02
C PHE A 17 1.66 -11.16 -12.50
N GLY A 18 2.50 -12.19 -12.45
CA GLY A 18 2.06 -13.54 -12.10
C GLY A 18 1.70 -13.68 -10.62
N THR A 19 2.33 -14.63 -9.94
CA THR A 19 2.09 -14.84 -8.51
C THR A 19 2.99 -14.01 -7.61
N PHE A 20 3.92 -13.24 -8.17
CA PHE A 20 4.88 -12.46 -7.39
C PHE A 20 5.23 -11.15 -8.07
N LEU A 21 5.34 -10.09 -7.27
CA LEU A 21 5.81 -8.78 -7.68
C LEU A 21 6.42 -8.07 -6.48
N HIS A 22 7.61 -7.49 -6.66
CA HIS A 22 8.20 -6.56 -5.72
C HIS A 22 8.47 -5.25 -6.46
N ALA A 23 8.04 -4.13 -5.87
CA ALA A 23 8.27 -2.80 -6.42
C ALA A 23 8.52 -1.79 -5.29
N ARG A 24 9.24 -0.71 -5.61
CA ARG A 24 9.48 0.38 -4.66
C ARG A 24 9.64 1.71 -5.37
N SER A 25 9.45 2.81 -4.65
CA SER A 25 9.91 4.12 -5.12
C SER A 25 11.43 4.22 -5.09
N ALA A 26 11.97 5.24 -5.76
CA ALA A 26 13.35 5.66 -5.53
C ALA A 26 13.52 6.23 -4.10
N ALA A 27 14.76 6.17 -3.57
CA ALA A 27 15.07 6.44 -2.16
C ALA A 27 14.76 7.88 -1.70
N ASP A 28 14.82 8.85 -2.62
CA ASP A 28 14.65 10.28 -2.34
C ASP A 28 13.34 10.85 -2.90
N VAL A 29 12.42 9.96 -3.28
CA VAL A 29 11.10 10.34 -3.77
C VAL A 29 10.13 10.33 -2.60
N ASP A 30 9.43 11.46 -2.40
CA ASP A 30 8.26 11.54 -1.53
C ASP A 30 6.98 11.32 -2.38
N PRO A 31 6.06 10.43 -1.97
CA PRO A 31 6.17 9.47 -0.87
C PRO A 31 7.15 8.32 -1.16
N LEU A 32 7.90 7.89 -0.13
CA LEU A 32 8.69 6.66 -0.16
C LEU A 32 7.75 5.48 0.03
N TRP A 33 7.78 4.49 -0.85
CA TRP A 33 6.95 3.30 -0.72
C TRP A 33 7.67 2.00 -1.11
N LEU A 34 7.24 0.91 -0.47
CA LEU A 34 7.65 -0.46 -0.73
C LEU A 34 6.39 -1.29 -0.94
N LEU A 35 6.42 -2.17 -1.94
CA LEU A 35 5.31 -3.02 -2.31
C LEU A 35 5.81 -4.44 -2.56
N GLU A 36 5.16 -5.39 -1.92
CA GLU A 36 5.29 -6.81 -2.23
C GLU A 36 3.91 -7.40 -2.46
N TYR A 37 3.79 -8.16 -3.54
CA TYR A 37 2.66 -9.02 -3.82
C TYR A 37 3.16 -10.45 -3.97
N ALA A 38 2.54 -11.39 -3.27
CA ALA A 38 2.85 -12.81 -3.34
C ALA A 38 1.58 -13.64 -3.17
N HIS A 39 1.20 -14.42 -4.19
CA HIS A 39 0.08 -15.37 -4.16
C HIS A 39 -1.24 -14.79 -3.62
N GLY A 40 -1.58 -13.55 -3.98
CA GLY A 40 -2.80 -12.89 -3.53
C GLY A 40 -2.67 -12.15 -2.20
N HIS A 41 -1.50 -12.18 -1.59
CA HIS A 41 -1.14 -11.37 -0.43
C HIS A 41 -0.43 -10.10 -0.90
N LEU A 42 -0.81 -8.96 -0.34
CA LEU A 42 -0.25 -7.65 -0.63
C LEU A 42 0.28 -7.05 0.67
N THR A 43 1.56 -6.72 0.68
CA THR A 43 2.19 -5.90 1.71
C THR A 43 2.59 -4.58 1.08
N PHE A 44 2.14 -3.48 1.68
CA PHE A 44 2.48 -2.15 1.22
C PHE A 44 2.93 -1.28 2.39
N MET A 45 4.09 -0.65 2.26
CA MET A 45 4.60 0.31 3.23
C MET A 45 4.74 1.66 2.57
N VAL A 46 4.27 2.72 3.21
CA VAL A 46 4.40 4.08 2.66
C VAL A 46 4.75 5.11 3.73
N SER A 47 5.71 5.96 3.42
CA SER A 47 6.07 7.15 4.19
C SER A 47 5.74 8.40 3.38
N PHE A 48 5.21 9.42 4.05
CA PHE A 48 4.89 10.71 3.45
C PHE A 48 5.11 11.82 4.47
N ALA A 49 5.49 13.01 3.99
CA ALA A 49 5.65 14.17 4.87
C ALA A 49 4.29 14.65 5.44
N GLY A 50 4.26 14.99 6.73
CA GLY A 50 3.28 15.94 7.26
C GLY A 50 2.11 15.42 8.11
N ARG A 51 2.01 14.14 8.49
CA ARG A 51 0.99 13.68 9.48
C ARG A 51 1.45 12.51 10.34
N GLY A 52 0.82 12.35 11.51
CA GLY A 52 0.91 11.14 12.32
C GLY A 52 0.22 9.97 11.62
N PHE A 53 0.80 8.77 11.75
CA PHE A 53 0.16 7.55 11.31
C PHE A 53 -0.98 7.19 12.29
N PRO A 54 -2.09 6.62 11.80
CA PRO A 54 -3.16 6.18 12.70
C PRO A 54 -2.66 5.10 13.67
N GLU A 55 -3.39 4.90 14.76
CA GLU A 55 -3.21 3.72 15.60
C GLU A 55 -3.45 2.42 14.81
N VAL A 56 -2.92 1.32 15.35
CA VAL A 56 -3.07 -0.01 14.75
C VAL A 56 -4.55 -0.33 14.59
N ARG A 57 -4.95 -0.69 13.37
CA ARG A 57 -6.30 -1.19 13.12
C ARG A 57 -6.27 -2.56 12.48
N PHE A 58 -7.11 -3.43 13.02
CA PHE A 58 -7.47 -4.67 12.38
C PHE A 58 -8.44 -4.37 11.25
N GLY A 59 -8.14 -4.85 10.05
CA GLY A 59 -8.96 -4.61 8.87
C GLY A 59 -10.22 -5.48 8.83
N GLY A 60 -10.83 -5.54 7.65
CA GLY A 60 -12.04 -6.32 7.40
C GLY A 60 -12.11 -6.79 5.94
N ARG A 61 -13.15 -7.57 5.63
CA ARG A 61 -13.37 -8.06 4.27
C ARG A 61 -14.14 -7.02 3.45
N THR A 62 -13.54 -6.58 2.35
CA THR A 62 -14.16 -5.66 1.38
C THR A 62 -14.41 -6.36 0.04
N ALA A 63 -15.03 -5.66 -0.92
CA ALA A 63 -15.21 -6.19 -2.27
C ALA A 63 -13.88 -6.36 -3.03
N GLN A 64 -12.82 -5.66 -2.61
CA GLN A 64 -11.53 -5.59 -3.30
C GLN A 64 -10.49 -6.54 -2.67
N CYS A 65 -10.45 -6.61 -1.34
CA CYS A 65 -9.48 -7.41 -0.58
C CYS A 65 -9.92 -7.58 0.87
N GLU A 66 -9.34 -8.54 1.56
CA GLU A 66 -9.44 -8.65 3.02
C GLU A 66 -8.23 -7.96 3.64
N SER A 67 -8.44 -6.86 4.36
CA SER A 67 -7.36 -6.15 5.05
C SER A 67 -7.22 -6.66 6.48
N TRP A 68 -6.00 -6.75 7.02
CA TRP A 68 -5.79 -7.30 8.37
C TRP A 68 -5.10 -6.35 9.32
N LEU A 69 -4.16 -5.52 8.83
CA LEU A 69 -3.34 -4.68 9.69
C LEU A 69 -2.89 -3.43 8.94
N TYR A 70 -3.10 -2.26 9.56
CA TYR A 70 -2.29 -1.10 9.25
C TYR A 70 -1.88 -0.34 10.50
N GLY A 71 -0.64 0.15 10.54
CA GLY A 71 -0.07 0.81 11.71
C GLY A 71 1.32 1.41 11.47
N PRO A 72 1.86 2.15 12.44
CA PRO A 72 3.18 2.74 12.34
C PRO A 72 4.26 1.64 12.33
N SER A 73 5.18 1.74 11.38
CA SER A 73 6.38 0.92 11.28
C SER A 73 7.61 1.81 11.12
N LEU A 74 8.79 1.24 11.32
CA LEU A 74 10.07 1.90 11.10
C LEU A 74 10.86 1.15 10.04
N PHE A 75 11.32 1.88 9.02
CA PHE A 75 12.22 1.38 7.99
C PHE A 75 13.32 2.42 7.77
N GLU A 76 14.59 2.06 7.97
CA GLU A 76 15.74 2.98 7.79
C GLU A 76 15.53 4.34 8.49
N SER A 77 15.05 4.31 9.73
CA SER A 77 14.71 5.50 10.55
C SER A 77 13.52 6.34 10.06
N ARG A 78 12.82 5.91 9.00
CA ARG A 78 11.59 6.56 8.52
C ARG A 78 10.37 5.90 9.14
N ARG A 79 9.45 6.71 9.65
CA ARG A 79 8.13 6.24 10.05
C ARG A 79 7.31 5.93 8.79
N MET A 80 6.71 4.76 8.73
CA MET A 80 5.90 4.31 7.60
C MET A 80 4.55 3.79 8.07
N LEU A 81 3.54 3.91 7.23
CA LEU A 81 2.29 3.16 7.32
C LEU A 81 2.50 1.80 6.69
N LEU A 82 2.45 0.74 7.48
CA LEU A 82 2.33 -0.63 6.96
C LEU A 82 0.86 -0.91 6.64
N MET A 83 0.59 -1.62 5.55
CA MET A 83 -0.71 -2.13 5.15
C MET A 83 -0.56 -3.56 4.67
N TYR A 84 -1.52 -4.41 5.03
CA TYR A 84 -1.61 -5.77 4.53
C TYR A 84 -3.01 -6.08 4.00
N GLY A 85 -3.06 -6.75 2.85
CA GLY A 85 -4.27 -7.31 2.25
C GLY A 85 -4.07 -8.76 1.78
N SER A 86 -5.14 -9.56 1.82
CA SER A 86 -5.22 -10.90 1.22
C SER A 86 -6.32 -10.96 0.16
N ALA A 87 -6.30 -12.02 -0.65
CA ALA A 87 -7.20 -12.25 -1.78
C ALA A 87 -7.16 -11.14 -2.86
N VAL A 88 -6.03 -10.44 -2.99
CA VAL A 88 -5.82 -9.41 -4.01
C VAL A 88 -5.50 -10.09 -5.35
N ARG A 89 -6.18 -9.66 -6.42
CA ARG A 89 -5.87 -10.16 -7.77
C ARG A 89 -4.55 -9.56 -8.29
N GLY A 90 -3.81 -10.33 -9.07
CA GLY A 90 -2.46 -9.98 -9.58
C GLY A 90 -2.45 -8.98 -10.75
N THR A 91 -3.29 -7.95 -10.69
CA THR A 91 -3.29 -6.86 -11.69
C THR A 91 -2.95 -5.53 -11.05
N ARG A 92 -2.40 -4.62 -11.86
CA ARG A 92 -2.11 -3.25 -11.41
C ARG A 92 -3.36 -2.55 -10.89
N ALA A 93 -4.48 -2.71 -11.59
CA ALA A 93 -5.73 -2.05 -11.22
C ALA A 93 -6.23 -2.54 -9.86
N ASP A 94 -6.16 -3.84 -9.59
CA ASP A 94 -6.61 -4.44 -8.33
C ASP A 94 -5.72 -4.04 -7.15
N ILE A 95 -4.39 -4.05 -7.34
CA ILE A 95 -3.45 -3.56 -6.32
C ILE A 95 -3.69 -2.09 -5.99
N VAL A 96 -3.77 -1.23 -7.01
CA VAL A 96 -3.99 0.20 -6.81
C VAL A 96 -5.33 0.44 -6.12
N ALA A 97 -6.39 -0.28 -6.51
CA ALA A 97 -7.70 -0.18 -5.87
C ALA A 97 -7.68 -0.60 -4.39
N CYS A 98 -7.00 -1.70 -4.04
CA CYS A 98 -6.89 -2.15 -2.64
C CYS A 98 -6.11 -1.13 -1.79
N ILE A 99 -4.98 -0.61 -2.29
CA ILE A 99 -4.20 0.44 -1.59
C ILE A 99 -5.02 1.72 -1.43
N ASP A 100 -5.71 2.14 -2.48
CA ASP A 100 -6.55 3.33 -2.50
C ASP A 100 -7.71 3.25 -1.51
N MET A 101 -8.30 2.06 -1.36
CA MET A 101 -9.35 1.78 -0.38
C MET A 101 -8.79 1.90 1.04
N ILE A 102 -7.67 1.23 1.35
CA ILE A 102 -7.05 1.27 2.68
C ILE A 102 -6.62 2.70 3.04
N LEU A 103 -5.97 3.42 2.12
CA LEU A 103 -5.60 4.81 2.33
C LEU A 103 -6.81 5.71 2.58
N SER A 104 -7.95 5.46 1.94
CA SER A 104 -9.18 6.22 2.20
C SER A 104 -9.72 6.00 3.61
N GLU A 105 -9.65 4.79 4.14
CA GLU A 105 -10.06 4.48 5.52
C GLU A 105 -9.13 5.10 6.57
N VAL A 106 -7.84 5.16 6.24
CA VAL A 106 -6.78 5.64 7.13
C VAL A 106 -6.68 7.17 7.18
N VAL A 107 -6.83 7.84 6.04
CA VAL A 107 -6.41 9.24 5.87
C VAL A 107 -7.58 10.23 5.93
N MET A 108 -8.82 9.77 5.72
CA MET A 108 -10.01 10.63 5.76
C MET A 108 -10.65 10.77 7.15
N ARG A 109 -9.88 10.49 8.21
CA ARG A 109 -10.20 10.88 9.59
C ARG A 109 -8.99 11.60 10.20
#